data_AF-A0A2V8DY49-F1
#
_entry.id   AF-A0A2V8DY49-F1
#
_cell.length_a   1.000
_cell.length_b   1.000
_cell.length_c   1.000
_cell.angle_alpha   90.00
_cell.angle_beta   90.00
_cell.angle_gamma   90.00
#
_symmetry.space_group_name_H-M   'P 1'
#
loop_
_entity.id
_entity.type
_entity.pdbx_description
1 polymer ?
#
loop_
_entity_poly.entity_id
_entity_poly.type
_entity_poly.pdbx_seq_one_letter_code
_entity_poly.pdbx_strand_id
1 'polypeptide(L)'
;MERRVLVAIFLSFLVLYLYQALVVKPLPKPAGAAGTATGTNVPAPGERAAEDRGAQSASTNRTADSRKASPDAATVIGETNEHDIRLETRDVIAVFTNRGARLKSWRLKHYLDQFKQPQELVATEVSDSQPLPFSLRAPEETVTTTLNSALYAVKGAPPGDAPQSTPTQLIFEYTNSESLHAVKQFNIDPTSYIITFRATVTVNDRPLSPVIEWGPAVGDSGESSRYVKKSEGLLSRDGKVQRLAPKDIAKQSTYEGPIEYAGVDDNYFM
;
A
#
# COMPACT_ATOMS: atom_id res chain seq x y z
N MET A 1 59.64 -19.02 19.80
CA MET A 1 59.07 -17.72 19.35
C MET A 1 57.66 -17.60 19.94
N GLU A 2 57.53 -17.64 21.27
CA GLU A 2 56.28 -18.12 21.90
C GLU A 2 55.71 -17.20 22.99
N ARG A 3 56.55 -16.51 23.77
CA ARG A 3 56.05 -15.68 24.88
C ARG A 3 55.29 -14.44 24.42
N ARG A 4 55.73 -13.81 23.32
CA ARG A 4 55.08 -12.61 22.77
C ARG A 4 53.73 -12.92 22.09
N VAL A 5 53.61 -14.11 21.50
CA VAL A 5 52.36 -14.58 20.89
C VAL A 5 51.33 -14.94 21.95
N LEU A 6 51.75 -15.64 23.02
CA LEU A 6 50.87 -15.94 24.16
C LEU A 6 50.34 -14.68 24.86
N VAL A 7 51.19 -13.67 25.03
CA VAL A 7 50.78 -12.37 25.62
C VAL A 7 49.78 -11.64 24.70
N ALA A 8 49.96 -11.68 23.38
CA ALA A 8 49.03 -11.07 22.44
C ALA A 8 47.66 -11.75 22.43
N ILE A 9 47.63 -13.09 22.49
CA ILE A 9 46.38 -13.86 22.58
C ILE A 9 45.64 -13.55 23.88
N PHE A 10 46.36 -13.52 25.01
CA PHE A 10 45.75 -13.17 26.29
C PHE A 10 45.18 -11.75 26.31
N LEU A 11 45.92 -10.78 25.73
CA LEU A 11 45.45 -9.40 25.59
C LEU A 11 44.22 -9.29 24.69
N SER A 12 44.12 -10.07 23.60
CA SER A 12 42.94 -10.01 22.73
C SER A 12 41.68 -10.52 23.45
N PHE A 13 41.81 -11.60 24.23
CA PHE A 13 40.70 -12.10 25.06
C PHE A 13 40.32 -11.11 26.16
N LEU A 14 41.29 -10.45 26.78
CA LEU A 14 41.03 -9.44 27.83
C LEU A 14 40.27 -8.23 27.27
N VAL A 15 40.64 -7.76 26.07
CA VAL A 15 39.95 -6.65 25.39
C VAL A 15 38.52 -7.04 25.02
N LEU A 16 38.31 -8.25 24.45
CA LEU A 16 36.97 -8.75 24.13
C LEU A 16 36.11 -8.93 25.39
N TYR A 17 36.68 -9.42 26.49
CA TYR A 17 35.98 -9.58 27.76
C TYR A 17 35.54 -8.23 28.34
N LEU A 18 36.43 -7.24 28.37
CA LEU A 18 36.09 -5.89 28.84
C LEU A 18 35.03 -5.22 27.94
N TYR A 19 35.11 -5.44 26.63
CA TYR A 19 34.10 -4.94 25.71
C TYR A 19 32.73 -5.58 25.97
N GLN A 20 32.66 -6.90 26.15
CA GLN A 20 31.41 -7.58 26.51
C GLN A 20 30.88 -7.14 27.88
N ALA A 21 31.76 -6.98 28.88
CA ALA A 21 31.36 -6.62 30.23
C ALA A 21 30.89 -5.16 30.38
N LEU A 22 31.48 -4.23 29.64
CA LEU A 22 31.17 -2.79 29.76
C LEU A 22 30.15 -2.30 28.72
N VAL A 23 30.06 -2.95 27.55
CA VAL A 23 29.24 -2.45 26.43
C VAL A 23 28.01 -3.32 26.19
N VAL A 24 28.08 -4.63 26.44
CA VAL A 24 26.97 -5.56 26.17
C VAL A 24 26.21 -5.87 27.47
N LYS A 25 25.07 -5.22 27.68
CA LYS A 25 24.15 -5.62 28.77
C LYS A 25 23.63 -7.05 28.49
N PRO A 26 23.76 -8.00 29.42
CA PRO A 26 23.21 -9.34 29.27
C PRO A 26 21.68 -9.27 29.14
N LEU A 27 21.14 -9.67 28.00
CA LEU A 27 19.71 -9.91 27.85
C LEU A 27 19.32 -11.11 28.73
N PRO A 28 18.25 -11.02 29.55
CA PRO A 28 17.75 -12.17 30.29
C PRO A 28 17.27 -13.24 29.31
N LYS A 29 17.82 -14.45 29.43
CA LYS A 29 17.25 -15.64 28.79
C LYS A 29 15.87 -15.90 29.38
N PRO A 30 14.80 -15.99 28.57
CA PRO A 30 13.57 -16.63 29.02
C PRO A 30 13.89 -18.09 29.36
N ALA A 31 13.47 -18.52 30.54
CA ALA A 31 13.53 -19.92 30.95
C ALA A 31 12.67 -20.75 29.98
N GLY A 32 13.32 -21.52 29.12
CA GLY A 32 12.67 -22.57 28.34
C GLY A 32 12.31 -23.70 29.29
N ALA A 33 11.00 -23.94 29.45
CA ALA A 33 10.49 -25.12 30.11
C ALA A 33 10.91 -26.37 29.33
N ALA A 34 11.50 -27.33 30.06
CA ALA A 34 11.74 -28.67 29.59
C ALA A 34 10.41 -29.44 29.47
N GLY A 35 10.28 -30.21 28.39
CA GLY A 35 9.16 -31.10 28.13
C GLY A 35 9.54 -32.11 27.06
N THR A 36 10.33 -33.09 27.47
CA THR A 36 10.80 -34.31 26.79
C THR A 36 9.62 -35.10 26.18
N ALA A 37 9.60 -35.29 24.87
CA ALA A 37 9.82 -36.53 24.10
C ALA A 37 9.12 -37.83 24.54
N THR A 38 8.40 -38.44 23.60
CA THR A 38 8.47 -39.88 23.23
C THR A 38 7.94 -39.95 21.79
N GLY A 39 8.76 -40.20 20.76
CA GLY A 39 9.26 -41.51 20.30
C GLY A 39 8.21 -42.13 19.35
N THR A 40 8.45 -42.70 18.17
CA THR A 40 9.59 -43.13 17.34
C THR A 40 8.88 -43.55 16.01
N ASN A 41 9.33 -43.37 14.76
CA ASN A 41 10.38 -44.13 14.09
C ASN A 41 10.44 -43.75 12.59
N VAL A 42 11.67 -43.79 12.10
CA VAL A 42 12.28 -43.61 10.76
C VAL A 42 12.05 -44.93 9.94
N PRO A 43 12.22 -45.07 8.59
CA PRO A 43 13.24 -44.45 7.71
C PRO A 43 12.84 -43.99 6.28
N ALA A 44 13.75 -43.18 5.72
CA ALA A 44 13.98 -42.87 4.28
C ALA A 44 14.57 -44.10 3.54
N PRO A 45 14.99 -44.09 2.24
CA PRO A 45 15.20 -42.97 1.30
C PRO A 45 14.77 -43.26 -0.17
N GLY A 46 14.97 -42.30 -1.09
CA GLY A 46 14.90 -42.60 -2.52
C GLY A 46 14.92 -41.39 -3.44
N GLU A 47 16.11 -41.04 -3.90
CA GLU A 47 16.43 -40.07 -4.95
C GLU A 47 16.45 -40.78 -6.32
N ARG A 48 15.73 -40.27 -7.34
CA ARG A 48 16.25 -40.05 -8.72
C ARG A 48 15.21 -39.58 -9.73
N ALA A 49 15.72 -38.76 -10.64
CA ALA A 49 15.14 -38.20 -11.85
C ALA A 49 14.75 -39.23 -12.92
N ALA A 50 13.77 -38.88 -13.77
CA ALA A 50 13.90 -38.89 -15.24
C ALA A 50 12.65 -38.28 -15.94
N GLU A 51 12.97 -37.35 -16.83
CA GLU A 51 12.35 -36.87 -18.08
C GLU A 51 10.98 -37.37 -18.61
N ASP A 52 10.24 -36.36 -19.09
CA ASP A 52 9.64 -36.20 -20.44
C ASP A 52 8.75 -37.31 -21.02
N ARG A 53 7.45 -36.98 -21.16
CA ARG A 53 6.73 -37.10 -22.43
C ARG A 53 5.43 -36.32 -22.38
N GLY A 54 5.32 -35.34 -23.27
CA GLY A 54 4.11 -34.55 -23.49
C GLY A 54 2.91 -35.35 -23.99
N ALA A 55 1.72 -34.80 -23.75
CA ALA A 55 0.55 -34.94 -24.60
C ALA A 55 -0.49 -33.85 -24.27
N GLN A 56 -0.61 -32.90 -25.20
CA GLN A 56 -1.83 -32.20 -25.63
C GLN A 56 -2.73 -31.51 -24.59
N SER A 57 -2.62 -30.18 -24.61
CA SER A 57 -3.73 -29.25 -24.38
C SER A 57 -4.94 -29.63 -25.23
N ALA A 58 -6.02 -30.07 -24.58
CA ALA A 58 -7.37 -30.00 -25.12
C ALA A 58 -8.01 -28.71 -24.61
N SER A 59 -7.91 -27.66 -25.42
CA SER A 59 -8.75 -26.46 -25.27
C SER A 59 -10.21 -26.87 -25.48
N THR A 60 -10.98 -26.92 -24.39
CA THR A 60 -12.43 -26.91 -24.48
C THR A 60 -12.89 -25.47 -24.38
N ASN A 61 -13.20 -24.90 -25.55
CA ASN A 61 -14.00 -23.69 -25.72
C ASN A 61 -15.27 -23.82 -24.85
N ARG A 62 -15.23 -23.26 -23.65
CA ARG A 62 -16.45 -22.86 -22.94
C ARG A 62 -16.71 -21.43 -23.37
N THR A 63 -17.51 -21.29 -24.42
CA THR A 63 -18.23 -20.07 -24.76
C THR A 63 -18.85 -19.53 -23.48
N ALA A 64 -18.26 -18.47 -22.94
CA ALA A 64 -18.85 -17.67 -21.90
C ALA A 64 -20.09 -17.02 -22.51
N ASP A 65 -21.23 -17.49 -22.02
CA ASP A 65 -22.54 -16.91 -22.21
C ASP A 65 -22.45 -15.40 -22.01
N SER A 66 -22.72 -14.67 -23.08
CA SER A 66 -22.75 -13.21 -23.12
C SER A 66 -23.94 -12.75 -22.28
N ARG A 67 -23.69 -12.56 -20.97
CA ARG A 67 -24.61 -11.85 -20.08
C ARG A 67 -24.83 -10.47 -20.70
N LYS A 68 -26.00 -10.31 -21.31
CA LYS A 68 -26.56 -9.08 -21.89
C LYS A 68 -26.23 -7.92 -20.94
N ALA A 69 -25.30 -7.06 -21.34
CA ALA A 69 -25.01 -5.83 -20.64
C ALA A 69 -26.33 -5.04 -20.58
N SER A 70 -26.78 -4.73 -19.37
CA SER A 70 -27.76 -3.64 -19.22
C SER A 70 -27.13 -2.40 -19.84
N PRO A 71 -27.90 -1.52 -20.50
CA PRO A 71 -27.33 -0.32 -21.09
C PRO A 71 -26.61 0.46 -19.99
N ASP A 72 -25.29 0.58 -20.09
CA ASP A 72 -24.52 1.45 -19.20
C ASP A 72 -25.15 2.84 -19.27
N ALA A 73 -25.42 3.43 -18.11
CA ALA A 73 -25.95 4.78 -18.00
C ALA A 73 -25.08 5.74 -18.82
N ALA A 74 -25.71 6.55 -19.66
CA ALA A 74 -24.98 7.50 -20.50
C ALA A 74 -24.34 8.59 -19.63
N THR A 75 -23.06 8.89 -19.86
CA THR A 75 -22.37 9.99 -19.20
C THR A 75 -22.98 11.34 -19.61
N VAL A 76 -23.30 12.17 -18.62
CA VAL A 76 -23.83 13.55 -18.79
C VAL A 76 -22.74 14.57 -18.50
N ILE A 77 -21.99 14.39 -17.40
CA ILE A 77 -20.78 15.15 -17.08
C ILE A 77 -19.65 14.13 -16.93
N GLY A 78 -18.57 14.36 -17.64
CA GLY A 78 -17.43 13.47 -17.68
C GLY A 78 -16.61 13.74 -18.93
N GLU A 79 -15.54 12.98 -19.09
CA GLU A 79 -14.69 13.04 -20.26
C GLU A 79 -14.83 11.78 -21.11
N THR A 80 -14.38 11.85 -22.36
CA THR A 80 -14.43 10.72 -23.29
C THR A 80 -13.10 9.98 -23.40
N ASN A 81 -11.99 10.66 -23.08
CA ASN A 81 -10.65 10.10 -23.16
C ASN A 81 -10.09 9.93 -21.75
N GLU A 82 -9.48 8.77 -21.51
CA GLU A 82 -8.70 8.54 -20.30
C GLU A 82 -7.37 9.28 -20.38
N HIS A 83 -6.98 9.95 -19.31
CA HIS A 83 -5.67 10.55 -19.17
C HIS A 83 -5.26 10.70 -17.70
N ASP A 84 -3.97 10.97 -17.52
CA ASP A 84 -3.36 11.19 -16.21
C ASP A 84 -3.07 12.68 -16.00
N ILE A 85 -3.23 13.12 -14.75
CA ILE A 85 -2.97 14.48 -14.29
C ILE A 85 -1.75 14.39 -13.38
N ARG A 86 -0.62 14.90 -13.87
CA ARG A 86 0.58 15.09 -13.06
C ARG A 86 0.46 16.38 -12.26
N LEU A 87 0.71 16.30 -10.96
CA LEU A 87 0.81 17.45 -10.08
C LEU A 87 2.12 17.34 -9.31
N GLU A 88 3.00 18.31 -9.51
CA GLU A 88 4.30 18.37 -8.82
C GLU A 88 4.32 19.54 -7.85
N THR A 89 4.88 19.35 -6.66
CA THR A 89 5.17 20.40 -5.67
C THR A 89 6.67 20.47 -5.43
N ARG A 90 7.09 21.25 -4.43
CA ARG A 90 8.49 21.23 -3.98
C ARG A 90 8.91 19.83 -3.54
N ASP A 91 8.04 19.14 -2.79
CA ASP A 91 8.39 17.93 -2.03
C ASP A 91 7.86 16.63 -2.65
N VAL A 92 6.81 16.71 -3.50
CA VAL A 92 6.08 15.54 -4.01
C VAL A 92 5.84 15.63 -5.51
N ILE A 93 5.82 14.46 -6.16
CA ILE A 93 5.26 14.26 -7.50
C ILE A 93 4.06 13.31 -7.37
N ALA A 94 2.86 13.80 -7.65
CA ALA A 94 1.63 13.03 -7.64
C ALA A 94 1.12 12.81 -9.07
N VAL A 95 0.57 11.62 -9.34
CA VAL A 95 -0.13 11.33 -10.61
C VAL A 95 -1.51 10.81 -10.30
N PHE A 96 -2.53 11.56 -10.72
CA PHE A 96 -3.94 11.16 -10.64
C PHE A 96 -4.40 10.65 -12.00
N THR A 97 -5.39 9.77 -12.03
CA THR A 97 -6.10 9.39 -13.26
C THR A 97 -7.49 9.98 -13.26
N ASN A 98 -7.96 10.48 -14.42
CA ASN A 98 -9.36 10.88 -14.57
C ASN A 98 -10.32 9.67 -14.50
N ARG A 99 -9.82 8.45 -14.71
CA ARG A 99 -10.60 7.21 -14.53
C ARG A 99 -10.80 6.90 -13.05
N GLY A 100 -12.01 7.09 -12.59
CA GLY A 100 -12.38 6.89 -11.19
C GLY A 100 -11.84 7.97 -10.25
N ALA A 101 -11.09 8.96 -10.75
CA ALA A 101 -10.48 10.02 -9.94
C ALA A 101 -9.67 9.47 -8.76
N ARG A 102 -8.65 8.66 -9.09
CA ARG A 102 -7.81 7.89 -8.14
C ARG A 102 -6.34 8.29 -8.27
N LEU A 103 -5.54 7.97 -7.27
CA LEU A 103 -4.10 8.24 -7.27
C LEU A 103 -3.32 7.03 -7.80
N LYS A 104 -2.46 7.25 -8.80
CA LYS A 104 -1.60 6.21 -9.39
C LYS A 104 -0.18 6.22 -8.83
N SER A 105 0.31 7.38 -8.40
CA SER A 105 1.69 7.55 -7.94
C SER A 105 1.79 8.70 -6.94
N TRP A 106 2.61 8.51 -5.92
CA TRP A 106 2.95 9.49 -4.89
C TRP A 106 4.44 9.38 -4.56
N ARG A 107 5.25 10.19 -5.24
CA ARG A 107 6.71 10.14 -5.11
C ARG A 107 7.26 11.26 -4.27
N LEU A 108 8.10 10.92 -3.29
CA LEU A 108 8.73 11.89 -2.40
C LEU A 108 10.09 12.32 -2.98
N LYS A 109 10.26 13.60 -3.32
CA LYS A 109 11.44 14.11 -4.05
C LYS A 109 12.73 14.08 -3.23
N HIS A 110 12.62 14.12 -1.91
CA HIS A 110 13.75 14.19 -0.98
C HIS A 110 14.18 12.84 -0.41
N TYR A 111 13.49 11.75 -0.78
CA TYR A 111 13.80 10.39 -0.37
C TYR A 111 14.06 9.58 -1.62
N LEU A 112 15.15 8.82 -1.62
CA LEU A 112 15.57 8.06 -2.78
C LEU A 112 15.45 6.57 -2.50
N ASP A 113 14.92 5.85 -3.47
CA ASP A 113 14.90 4.40 -3.48
C ASP A 113 16.30 3.82 -3.79
N GLN A 114 16.37 2.48 -3.84
CA GLN A 114 17.58 1.74 -4.21
C GLN A 114 18.15 2.10 -5.60
N PHE A 115 17.32 2.63 -6.51
CA PHE A 115 17.69 3.05 -7.87
C PHE A 115 18.01 4.55 -7.97
N LYS A 116 18.11 5.25 -6.83
CA LYS A 116 18.34 6.71 -6.77
C LYS A 116 17.24 7.53 -7.41
N GLN A 117 16.02 6.99 -7.44
CA GLN A 117 14.82 7.68 -7.89
C GLN A 117 13.99 8.16 -6.69
N PRO A 118 13.20 9.25 -6.83
CA PRO A 118 12.23 9.64 -5.81
C PRO A 118 11.35 8.47 -5.35
N GLN A 119 11.33 8.24 -4.02
CA GLN A 119 10.65 7.13 -3.36
C GLN A 119 9.16 7.13 -3.69
N GLU A 120 8.67 6.03 -4.26
CA GLU A 120 7.25 5.79 -4.52
C GLU A 120 6.57 5.23 -3.26
N LEU A 121 5.42 5.79 -2.88
CA LEU A 121 4.61 5.28 -1.77
C LEU A 121 3.39 4.48 -2.22
N VAL A 122 2.93 4.63 -3.47
CA VAL A 122 1.83 3.85 -4.03
C VAL A 122 2.39 2.56 -4.63
N ALA A 123 1.92 1.41 -4.15
CA ALA A 123 2.37 0.11 -4.64
C ALA A 123 1.88 -0.16 -6.09
N THR A 124 2.73 0.16 -7.07
CA THR A 124 2.39 0.04 -8.50
C THR A 124 2.39 -1.40 -9.01
N GLU A 125 3.20 -2.29 -8.41
CA GLU A 125 3.40 -3.67 -8.89
C GLU A 125 2.18 -4.59 -8.72
N VAL A 126 1.22 -4.20 -7.87
CA VAL A 126 -0.01 -4.97 -7.60
C VAL A 126 -1.28 -4.24 -8.06
N SER A 127 -1.12 -3.12 -8.77
CA SER A 127 -2.19 -2.18 -9.13
C SER A 127 -3.31 -2.79 -9.99
N ASP A 128 -3.04 -3.87 -10.73
CA ASP A 128 -4.06 -4.56 -11.54
C ASP A 128 -5.04 -5.40 -10.70
N SER A 129 -4.63 -5.79 -9.49
CA SER A 129 -5.38 -6.71 -8.62
C SER A 129 -5.93 -6.06 -7.35
N GLN A 130 -5.56 -4.79 -7.11
CA GLN A 130 -5.89 -4.06 -5.90
C GLN A 130 -6.43 -2.67 -6.25
N PRO A 131 -7.32 -2.10 -5.43
CA PRO A 131 -7.80 -0.75 -5.66
C PRO A 131 -6.65 0.26 -5.54
N LEU A 132 -6.70 1.32 -6.35
CA LEU A 132 -5.83 2.47 -6.20
C LEU A 132 -6.31 3.33 -5.01
N PRO A 133 -5.42 4.11 -4.36
CA PRO A 133 -5.84 5.06 -3.35
C PRO A 133 -6.93 6.02 -3.83
N PHE A 134 -7.86 6.33 -2.93
CA PHE A 134 -9.06 7.14 -3.17
C PHE A 134 -10.11 6.49 -4.07
N SER A 135 -10.02 5.17 -4.27
CA SER A 135 -11.17 4.36 -4.69
C SER A 135 -12.33 4.53 -3.69
N LEU A 136 -13.57 4.47 -4.19
CA LEU A 136 -14.76 4.59 -3.36
C LEU A 136 -15.61 3.33 -3.46
N ARG A 137 -16.03 2.81 -2.32
CA ARG A 137 -17.02 1.74 -2.24
C ARG A 137 -18.35 2.28 -1.73
N ALA A 138 -19.38 2.16 -2.54
CA ALA A 138 -20.76 2.51 -2.19
C ALA A 138 -21.53 1.26 -1.71
N PRO A 139 -22.71 1.44 -1.10
CA PRO A 139 -23.56 0.31 -0.71
C PRO A 139 -23.98 -0.59 -1.89
N GLU A 140 -24.22 0.01 -3.05
CA GLU A 140 -24.59 -0.70 -4.28
C GLU A 140 -23.37 -0.95 -5.16
N GLU A 141 -23.17 -2.19 -5.59
CA GLU A 141 -21.99 -2.61 -6.35
C GLU A 141 -21.92 -1.95 -7.74
N THR A 142 -23.07 -1.70 -8.37
CA THR A 142 -23.13 -0.98 -9.66
C THR A 142 -22.63 0.45 -9.51
N VAL A 143 -23.02 1.14 -8.42
CA VAL A 143 -22.52 2.49 -8.10
C VAL A 143 -21.02 2.44 -7.81
N THR A 144 -20.54 1.46 -7.03
CA THR A 144 -19.10 1.24 -6.81
C THR A 144 -18.35 1.09 -8.12
N THR A 145 -18.86 0.25 -9.03
CA THR A 145 -18.25 0.05 -10.34
C THR A 145 -18.17 1.36 -11.12
N THR A 146 -19.27 2.09 -11.26
CA THR A 146 -19.29 3.37 -11.99
C THR A 146 -18.37 4.41 -11.35
N LEU A 147 -18.38 4.56 -10.01
CA LEU A 147 -17.53 5.52 -9.31
C LEU A 147 -16.03 5.32 -9.58
N ASN A 148 -15.60 4.08 -9.83
CA ASN A 148 -14.19 3.74 -10.02
C ASN A 148 -13.79 3.52 -11.49
N SER A 149 -14.73 3.35 -12.42
CA SER A 149 -14.46 3.10 -13.84
C SER A 149 -14.79 4.28 -14.76
N ALA A 150 -15.68 5.19 -14.34
CA ALA A 150 -16.07 6.36 -15.11
C ALA A 150 -14.90 7.32 -15.37
N LEU A 151 -14.97 8.04 -16.47
CA LEU A 151 -14.01 9.09 -16.83
C LEU A 151 -14.55 10.44 -16.35
N TYR A 152 -13.95 10.99 -15.31
CA TYR A 152 -14.40 12.22 -14.67
C TYR A 152 -13.92 13.44 -15.47
N ALA A 153 -14.74 14.48 -15.49
CA ALA A 153 -14.33 15.80 -15.97
C ALA A 153 -13.39 16.44 -14.95
N VAL A 154 -12.26 16.96 -15.41
CA VAL A 154 -11.20 17.50 -14.55
C VAL A 154 -11.22 19.02 -14.55
N LYS A 155 -11.14 19.63 -13.36
CA LYS A 155 -11.00 21.08 -13.16
C LYS A 155 -9.83 21.36 -12.20
N GLY A 156 -9.10 22.44 -12.45
CA GLY A 156 -7.97 22.86 -11.61
C GLY A 156 -6.68 22.05 -11.82
N ALA A 157 -6.57 21.32 -12.95
CA ALA A 157 -5.31 20.72 -13.35
C ALA A 157 -4.25 21.83 -13.60
N PRO A 158 -3.01 21.64 -13.12
CA PRO A 158 -1.96 22.64 -13.28
C PRO A 158 -1.59 22.81 -14.76
N PRO A 159 -1.26 24.05 -15.19
CA PRO A 159 -0.81 24.29 -16.56
C PRO A 159 0.65 23.81 -16.72
N GLY A 160 0.83 22.69 -17.42
CA GLY A 160 2.15 22.11 -17.69
C GLY A 160 2.81 21.44 -16.49
N ASP A 161 4.12 21.22 -16.59
CA ASP A 161 4.87 20.36 -15.65
C ASP A 161 5.61 21.13 -14.55
N ALA A 162 5.45 22.45 -14.46
CA ALA A 162 6.14 23.25 -13.46
C ALA A 162 5.66 22.91 -12.03
N PRO A 163 6.56 22.84 -11.04
CA PRO A 163 6.15 22.64 -9.65
C PRO A 163 5.22 23.74 -9.16
N GLN A 164 4.13 23.34 -8.51
CA GLN A 164 3.15 24.25 -7.92
C GLN A 164 3.74 24.92 -6.68
N SER A 165 3.62 26.25 -6.62
CA SER A 165 4.09 27.10 -5.50
C SER A 165 2.94 27.69 -4.69
N THR A 166 1.69 27.44 -5.10
CA THR A 166 0.48 27.89 -4.39
C THR A 166 -0.46 26.71 -4.15
N PRO A 167 -1.34 26.78 -3.12
CA PRO A 167 -2.34 25.74 -2.88
C PRO A 167 -3.13 25.42 -4.14
N THR A 168 -3.17 24.15 -4.50
CA THR A 168 -3.83 23.67 -5.72
C THR A 168 -5.05 22.85 -5.36
N GLN A 169 -6.18 23.14 -6.01
CA GLN A 169 -7.41 22.39 -5.86
C GLN A 169 -7.71 21.66 -7.17
N LEU A 170 -7.63 20.34 -7.12
CA LEU A 170 -7.94 19.46 -8.25
C LEU A 170 -9.31 18.82 -8.00
N ILE A 171 -10.26 19.05 -8.93
CA ILE A 171 -11.64 18.57 -8.83
C ILE A 171 -11.91 17.62 -9.99
N PHE A 172 -12.51 16.48 -9.65
CA PHE A 172 -13.04 15.51 -10.59
C PHE A 172 -14.55 15.45 -10.41
N GLU A 173 -15.30 15.62 -11.49
CA GLU A 173 -16.76 15.63 -11.48
C GLU A 173 -17.32 14.64 -12.50
N TYR A 174 -18.31 13.86 -12.09
CA TYR A 174 -18.99 12.91 -12.96
C TYR A 174 -20.49 12.91 -12.70
N THR A 175 -21.28 12.86 -13.77
CA THR A 175 -22.73 12.66 -13.74
C THR A 175 -23.14 11.69 -14.84
N ASN A 176 -24.09 10.80 -14.58
CA ASN A 176 -24.71 9.96 -15.61
C ASN A 176 -26.23 10.19 -15.76
N SER A 177 -26.83 9.52 -16.74
CA SER A 177 -28.26 9.61 -17.04
C SER A 177 -29.17 8.97 -15.99
N GLU A 178 -28.60 8.21 -15.04
CA GLU A 178 -29.30 7.61 -13.90
C GLU A 178 -29.21 8.47 -12.64
N SER A 179 -28.81 9.74 -12.79
CA SER A 179 -28.71 10.72 -11.71
C SER A 179 -27.71 10.32 -10.60
N LEU A 180 -26.72 9.48 -10.91
CA LEU A 180 -25.50 9.39 -10.11
C LEU A 180 -24.67 10.65 -10.38
N HIS A 181 -24.34 11.40 -9.33
CA HIS A 181 -23.41 12.52 -9.36
C HIS A 181 -22.32 12.29 -8.32
N ALA A 182 -21.07 12.50 -8.71
CA ALA A 182 -19.91 12.33 -7.88
C ALA A 182 -18.92 13.48 -8.08
N VAL A 183 -18.51 14.09 -6.97
CA VAL A 183 -17.45 15.10 -6.94
C VAL A 183 -16.35 14.62 -6.00
N LYS A 184 -15.14 14.46 -6.53
CA LYS A 184 -13.93 14.19 -5.76
C LYS A 184 -13.02 15.40 -5.83
N GLN A 185 -12.66 15.95 -4.67
CA GLN A 185 -11.82 17.14 -4.56
C GLN A 185 -10.57 16.82 -3.75
N PHE A 186 -9.42 17.19 -4.31
CA PHE A 186 -8.11 17.10 -3.69
C PHE A 186 -7.57 18.52 -3.50
N ASN A 187 -7.26 18.89 -2.26
CA ASN A 187 -6.55 20.13 -1.96
C ASN A 187 -5.12 19.78 -1.56
N ILE A 188 -4.16 20.28 -2.32
CA ILE A 188 -2.74 20.03 -2.16
C ILE A 188 -2.07 21.33 -1.68
N ASP A 189 -1.41 21.26 -0.53
CA ASP A 189 -0.52 22.31 -0.06
C ASP A 189 0.87 22.12 -0.68
N PRO A 190 1.44 23.12 -1.38
CA PRO A 190 2.73 23.00 -2.07
C PRO A 190 3.92 22.80 -1.14
N THR A 191 3.73 22.97 0.18
CA THR A 191 4.78 22.92 1.22
C THR A 191 4.61 21.78 2.22
N SER A 192 3.69 20.85 1.95
CA SER A 192 3.34 19.73 2.84
C SER A 192 3.21 18.42 2.08
N TYR A 193 3.33 17.30 2.80
CA TYR A 193 2.99 15.96 2.32
C TYR A 193 1.50 15.62 2.50
N ILE A 194 0.71 16.53 3.07
CA ILE A 194 -0.71 16.31 3.37
C ILE A 194 -1.57 16.69 2.16
N ILE A 195 -2.47 15.78 1.79
CA ILE A 195 -3.60 16.07 0.87
C ILE A 195 -4.89 16.07 1.68
N THR A 196 -5.74 17.07 1.46
CA THR A 196 -7.12 17.02 1.95
C THR A 196 -8.03 16.49 0.85
N PHE A 197 -8.65 15.33 1.09
CA PHE A 197 -9.61 14.72 0.19
C PHE A 197 -11.05 14.92 0.67
N ARG A 198 -11.95 15.25 -0.26
CA ARG A 198 -13.40 15.28 -0.04
C ARG A 198 -14.11 14.58 -1.18
N ALA A 199 -15.05 13.70 -0.84
CA ALA A 199 -15.96 13.09 -1.80
C ALA A 199 -17.41 13.43 -1.44
N THR A 200 -18.17 13.88 -2.44
CA THR A 200 -19.63 14.02 -2.36
C THR A 200 -20.21 13.11 -3.43
N VAL A 201 -21.10 12.21 -3.04
CA VAL A 201 -21.78 11.31 -3.97
C VAL A 201 -23.27 11.36 -3.70
N THR A 202 -24.07 11.51 -4.76
CA THR A 202 -25.53 11.49 -4.69
C THR A 202 -26.11 10.59 -5.78
N VAL A 203 -27.21 9.90 -5.47
CA VAL A 203 -28.02 9.18 -6.46
C VAL A 203 -29.46 9.70 -6.36
N ASN A 204 -30.01 10.22 -7.46
CA ASN A 204 -31.32 10.88 -7.46
C ASN A 204 -31.42 11.97 -6.37
N ASP A 205 -30.39 12.82 -6.28
CA ASP A 205 -30.23 13.88 -5.27
C ASP A 205 -30.19 13.41 -3.80
N ARG A 206 -30.14 12.10 -3.53
CA ARG A 206 -29.94 11.56 -2.18
C ARG A 206 -28.46 11.34 -1.91
N PRO A 207 -27.90 11.90 -0.82
CA PRO A 207 -26.50 11.70 -0.48
C PRO A 207 -26.22 10.24 -0.12
N LEU A 208 -25.09 9.73 -0.62
CA LEU A 208 -24.50 8.46 -0.22
C LEU A 208 -23.27 8.72 0.65
N SER A 209 -23.00 7.80 1.58
CA SER A 209 -21.78 7.79 2.40
C SER A 209 -20.86 6.65 1.93
N PRO A 210 -20.07 6.86 0.88
CA PRO A 210 -19.12 5.85 0.42
C PRO A 210 -17.98 5.67 1.42
N VAL A 211 -17.37 4.50 1.40
CA VAL A 211 -16.13 4.20 2.11
C VAL A 211 -14.95 4.45 1.17
N ILE A 212 -13.88 5.04 1.71
CA ILE A 212 -12.63 5.19 0.97
C ILE A 212 -11.86 3.86 1.03
N GLU A 213 -11.49 3.36 -0.14
CA GLU A 213 -10.57 2.24 -0.28
C GLU A 213 -9.20 2.79 -0.66
N TRP A 214 -8.21 2.48 0.18
CA TRP A 214 -6.84 2.95 -0.02
C TRP A 214 -5.99 2.01 -0.87
N GLY A 215 -6.32 0.71 -0.86
CA GLY A 215 -5.50 -0.31 -1.49
C GLY A 215 -4.29 -0.73 -0.64
N PRO A 216 -3.32 -1.42 -1.25
CA PRO A 216 -2.03 -1.73 -0.63
C PRO A 216 -1.36 -0.42 -0.27
N ALA A 217 -1.11 -0.24 1.03
CA ALA A 217 -0.55 0.97 1.56
C ALA A 217 0.97 1.05 1.29
N VAL A 218 1.63 1.94 2.03
CA VAL A 218 3.07 2.19 1.92
C VAL A 218 3.88 0.90 2.14
N GLY A 219 4.80 0.62 1.23
CA GLY A 219 5.76 -0.45 1.38
C GLY A 219 6.91 -0.31 0.39
N ASP A 220 8.09 0.02 0.91
CA ASP A 220 9.34 -0.16 0.16
C ASP A 220 9.61 -1.67 0.01
N SER A 221 9.62 -2.16 -1.23
CA SER A 221 9.98 -3.53 -1.57
C SER A 221 11.51 -3.76 -1.57
N GLY A 222 12.31 -2.70 -1.35
CA GLY A 222 13.74 -2.64 -1.65
C GLY A 222 14.69 -3.28 -0.63
N GLU A 223 14.46 -3.15 0.69
CA GLU A 223 15.44 -3.63 1.67
C GLU A 223 14.89 -4.68 2.65
N SER A 224 15.26 -5.94 2.43
CA SER A 224 15.11 -7.01 3.43
C SER A 224 16.35 -7.11 4.33
N SER A 225 16.59 -6.08 5.14
CA SER A 225 17.62 -6.14 6.19
C SER A 225 17.03 -6.66 7.51
N ARG A 226 17.87 -7.27 8.37
CA ARG A 226 17.44 -7.79 9.69
C ARG A 226 16.97 -6.69 10.65
N TYR A 227 17.20 -5.43 10.30
CA TYR A 227 16.84 -4.25 11.08
C TYR A 227 15.67 -3.45 10.48
N VAL A 228 15.04 -3.96 9.40
CA VAL A 228 13.89 -3.30 8.78
C VAL A 228 12.62 -3.65 9.55
N LYS A 229 11.97 -2.64 10.15
CA LYS A 229 10.58 -2.70 10.58
C LYS A 229 9.71 -2.97 9.34
N LYS A 230 8.91 -4.02 9.43
CA LYS A 230 7.93 -4.37 8.40
C LYS A 230 6.74 -3.42 8.47
N SER A 231 6.04 -3.23 7.36
CA SER A 231 4.79 -2.47 7.34
C SER A 231 3.78 -3.07 8.32
N GLU A 232 3.20 -2.22 9.16
CA GLU A 232 2.16 -2.57 10.14
C GLU A 232 1.00 -1.60 10.03
N GLY A 233 -0.21 -2.06 10.32
CA GLY A 233 -1.36 -1.16 10.43
C GLY A 233 -1.16 -0.21 11.60
N LEU A 234 -1.58 1.03 11.44
CA LEU A 234 -1.57 2.06 12.47
C LEU A 234 -3.01 2.47 12.75
N LEU A 235 -3.38 2.55 14.03
CA LEU A 235 -4.71 2.98 14.45
C LEU A 235 -4.57 3.88 15.69
N SER A 236 -5.10 5.10 15.62
CA SER A 236 -5.24 5.97 16.80
C SER A 236 -6.70 6.08 17.23
N ARG A 237 -6.93 5.78 18.51
CA ARG A 237 -8.25 5.86 19.15
C ARG A 237 -8.08 6.19 20.62
N ASP A 238 -8.95 7.06 21.14
CA ASP A 238 -8.94 7.47 22.56
C ASP A 238 -7.57 8.02 23.02
N GLY A 239 -6.88 8.77 22.16
CA GLY A 239 -5.54 9.30 22.39
C GLY A 239 -4.41 8.25 22.47
N LYS A 240 -4.67 7.00 22.05
CA LYS A 240 -3.68 5.91 22.04
C LYS A 240 -3.43 5.40 20.63
N VAL A 241 -2.16 5.21 20.32
CA VAL A 241 -1.70 4.64 19.05
C VAL A 241 -1.44 3.15 19.22
N GLN A 242 -2.13 2.35 18.41
CA GLN A 242 -1.96 0.91 18.29
C GLN A 242 -1.29 0.58 16.95
N ARG A 243 -0.29 -0.29 16.99
CA ARG A 243 0.27 -0.94 15.81
C ARG A 243 -0.29 -2.35 15.67
N LEU A 244 -0.69 -2.69 14.46
CA LEU A 244 -1.42 -3.89 14.11
C LEU A 244 -0.56 -4.72 13.16
N ALA A 245 0.03 -5.79 13.68
CA ALA A 245 0.76 -6.71 12.82
C ALA A 245 -0.21 -7.41 11.83
N PRO A 246 0.26 -7.85 10.65
CA PRO A 246 -0.61 -8.51 9.66
C PRO A 246 -1.43 -9.68 10.22
N LYS A 247 -0.85 -10.46 11.14
CA LYS A 247 -1.53 -11.59 11.81
C LYS A 247 -2.70 -11.16 12.70
N ASP A 248 -2.66 -9.94 13.24
CA ASP A 248 -3.69 -9.42 14.14
C ASP A 248 -4.83 -8.81 13.30
N ILE A 249 -4.49 -8.17 12.18
CA ILE A 249 -5.47 -7.76 11.15
C ILE A 249 -6.18 -8.98 10.55
N ALA A 250 -5.47 -10.08 10.31
CA ALA A 250 -6.06 -11.31 9.79
C ALA A 250 -7.06 -11.95 10.77
N LYS A 251 -6.88 -11.74 12.08
CA LYS A 251 -7.81 -12.21 13.12
C LYS A 251 -8.98 -11.25 13.32
N GLN A 252 -8.73 -9.95 13.19
CA GLN A 252 -9.72 -8.89 13.29
C GLN A 252 -9.47 -7.86 12.18
N SER A 253 -10.32 -7.89 11.17
CA SER A 253 -10.24 -7.03 9.99
C SER A 253 -11.08 -5.76 10.10
N THR A 254 -11.86 -5.61 11.17
CA THR A 254 -12.77 -4.47 11.38
C THR A 254 -12.49 -3.81 12.72
N TYR A 255 -12.34 -2.50 12.69
CA TYR A 255 -12.13 -1.65 13.85
C TYR A 255 -13.12 -0.49 13.79
N GLU A 256 -13.86 -0.30 14.87
CA GLU A 256 -14.92 0.72 14.97
C GLU A 256 -14.68 1.66 16.15
N GLY A 257 -15.42 2.77 16.15
CA GLY A 257 -15.38 3.82 17.18
C GLY A 257 -14.81 5.14 16.67
N PRO A 258 -14.51 6.09 17.58
CA PRO A 258 -13.95 7.39 17.23
C PRO A 258 -12.48 7.25 16.81
N ILE A 259 -12.24 6.86 15.56
CA ILE A 259 -10.90 6.73 14.99
C ILE A 259 -10.38 8.14 14.65
N GLU A 260 -9.28 8.54 15.27
CA GLU A 260 -8.62 9.82 15.02
C GLU A 260 -7.84 9.78 13.69
N TYR A 261 -7.10 8.69 13.48
CA TYR A 261 -6.46 8.36 12.21
C TYR A 261 -6.18 6.86 12.12
N ALA A 262 -6.11 6.36 10.89
CA ALA A 262 -5.67 5.01 10.57
C ALA A 262 -4.76 5.07 9.35
N GLY A 263 -3.82 4.14 9.25
CA GLY A 263 -2.85 4.09 8.17
C GLY A 263 -2.00 2.83 8.22
N VAL A 264 -0.87 2.85 7.52
CA VAL A 264 0.14 1.79 7.58
C VAL A 264 1.49 2.47 7.69
N ASP A 265 2.26 2.14 8.72
CA ASP A 265 3.61 2.68 8.90
C ASP A 265 4.68 1.60 8.69
N ASP A 266 5.84 2.01 8.16
CA ASP A 266 7.03 1.17 8.08
C ASP A 266 8.17 1.78 8.92
N ASN A 267 9.44 1.62 8.51
CA ASN A 267 10.57 2.27 9.20
C ASN A 267 10.57 3.79 9.08
N TYR A 268 10.16 4.31 7.92
CA TYR A 268 10.46 5.68 7.51
C TYR A 268 9.20 6.46 7.11
N PHE A 269 8.11 5.77 6.75
CA PHE A 269 6.91 6.36 6.19
C PHE A 269 5.63 5.88 6.90
N MET A 270 4.56 6.64 6.70
CA MET A 270 3.20 6.44 7.23
C MET A 270 2.17 6.91 6.20
#